data_AF-A0A966Z4D2-F1
#
_entry.id   AF-A0A966Z4D2-F1
#
_cell.length_a   1.000
_cell.length_b   1.000
_cell.length_c   1.000
_cell.angle_alpha   90.00
_cell.angle_beta   90.00
_cell.angle_gamma   90.00
#
_symmetry.space_group_name_H-M   'P 1'
#
loop_
_entity.id
_entity.type
_entity.pdbx_description
1 polymer ?
#
loop_
_entity_poly.entity_id
_entity_poly.type
_entity_poly.pdbx_seq_one_letter_code
_entity_poly.pdbx_strand_id
1 'polypeptide(L)' 'HDGSQKTLRAVVDFYVGGGSSNPFLDKEIKQLHLNNDERQDLVAFLESLTGDIPK' A
#
# COMPACT_ATOMS: atom_id res chain seq x y z
N HIS A 1 10.43 4.02 -1.86
CA HIS A 1 10.85 5.44 -1.95
C HIS A 1 11.38 5.83 -3.33
N ASP A 2 11.73 4.87 -4.17
CA ASP A 2 12.28 5.00 -5.53
C ASP A 2 11.21 5.08 -6.63
N GLY A 3 9.92 5.12 -6.28
CA GLY A 3 8.83 5.07 -7.25
C GLY A 3 8.68 3.72 -7.97
N SER A 4 9.18 2.62 -7.40
CA SER A 4 9.13 1.28 -8.00
C SER A 4 7.72 0.75 -8.30
N GLN A 5 6.70 1.23 -7.58
CA GLN A 5 5.30 0.88 -7.83
C GLN A 5 4.61 2.00 -8.60
N LYS A 6 3.93 1.64 -9.69
CA LYS A 6 3.31 2.62 -10.62
C LYS A 6 1.92 3.10 -10.19
N THR A 7 1.23 2.35 -9.34
CA THR A 7 -0.16 2.64 -8.97
C THR A 7 -0.35 2.49 -7.47
N LEU A 8 -1.33 3.21 -6.92
CA LEU A 8 -1.70 3.10 -5.50
C LEU A 8 -2.11 1.67 -5.14
N ARG A 9 -2.84 1.00 -6.02
CA ARG A 9 -3.18 -0.42 -5.85
C ARG A 9 -1.96 -1.33 -5.77
N ALA A 10 -0.96 -1.12 -6.63
CA ALA A 10 0.28 -1.91 -6.60
C ALA A 10 1.07 -1.70 -5.29
N VAL A 11 1.04 -0.49 -4.73
CA VAL A 11 1.61 -0.23 -3.40
C VAL A 11 0.86 -1.00 -2.32
N VAL A 12 -0.47 -1.00 -2.34
CA VAL A 12 -1.28 -1.76 -1.37
C VAL A 12 -0.97 -3.26 -1.50
N ASP A 13 -1.01 -3.82 -2.71
CA ASP A 13 -0.74 -5.25 -2.94
C ASP A 13 0.68 -5.65 -2.51
N PHE A 14 1.66 -4.77 -2.71
CA PHE A 14 3.05 -4.98 -2.25
C PHE A 14 3.12 -5.20 -0.73
N TYR A 15 2.50 -4.32 0.06
CA TYR A 15 2.54 -4.43 1.52
C TYR A 15 1.61 -5.51 2.06
N VAL A 16 0.50 -5.80 1.38
CA VAL A 16 -0.33 -6.96 1.72
C VAL A 16 0.48 -8.25 1.56
N GLY A 17 1.37 -8.32 0.58
CA GLY A 17 2.31 -9.44 0.41
C GLY A 17 3.49 -9.47 1.39
N GLY A 18 3.61 -8.51 2.31
CA GLY A 18 4.76 -8.40 3.23
C GLY A 18 5.99 -7.72 2.62
N GLY A 19 5.83 -7.01 1.49
CA GLY A 19 6.89 -6.30 0.80
C GLY A 19 7.88 -7.20 0.05
N SER A 20 9.06 -6.67 -0.26
CA SER A 20 10.13 -7.42 -0.93
C SER A 20 10.94 -8.23 0.07
N SER A 21 11.11 -9.52 -0.20
CA SER A 21 12.09 -10.35 0.51
C SER A 21 13.48 -9.72 0.40
N ASN A 22 14.05 -9.32 1.52
CA ASN A 22 15.39 -8.77 1.59
C ASN A 22 16.00 -9.03 2.98
N PRO A 23 17.33 -9.15 3.11
CA PRO A 23 17.99 -9.53 4.37
C PRO A 23 17.91 -8.46 5.46
N PHE A 24 17.50 -7.24 5.12
CA PHE A 24 17.38 -6.10 6.05
C PHE A 24 15.91 -5.72 6.28
N LEU A 25 14.96 -6.58 5.91
CA LEU A 25 13.54 -6.32 6.11
C LEU A 25 13.25 -6.28 7.62
N ASP A 26 12.55 -5.24 8.05
CA ASP A 26 12.12 -5.16 9.44
C ASP A 26 11.23 -6.36 9.80
N LYS A 27 11.51 -6.96 10.94
CA LYS A 27 10.80 -8.14 11.46
C LYS A 27 9.31 -7.88 11.68
N GLU A 28 8.89 -6.64 11.87
CA GLU A 28 7.48 -6.29 12.09
C GLU A 28 6.70 -6.18 10.76
N ILE A 29 7.36 -6.16 9.61
CA ILE A 29 6.68 -6.27 8.32
C ILE A 29 6.22 -7.72 8.13
N LYS A 30 4.90 -7.91 8.13
CA LYS A 30 4.23 -9.21 7.95
C LYS A 30 3.28 -9.16 6.77
N GLN A 31 3.02 -10.32 6.20
CA GLN A 31 1.92 -10.49 5.25
C GLN A 31 0.60 -10.11 5.94
N LEU A 32 -0.25 -9.38 5.22
CA LEU A 32 -1.60 -9.07 5.65
C LEU A 32 -2.58 -9.98 4.91
N HIS A 33 -3.66 -10.36 5.58
CA HIS A 33 -4.71 -11.19 4.99
C HIS A 33 -5.91 -10.33 4.62
N LEU A 34 -5.73 -9.49 3.60
CA LEU A 34 -6.82 -8.70 3.05
C LEU A 34 -7.43 -9.41 1.83
N ASN A 35 -8.74 -9.50 1.79
CA ASN A 35 -9.47 -9.92 0.59
C ASN A 35 -9.51 -8.79 -0.46
N ASN A 36 -10.11 -9.04 -1.62
CA ASN A 36 -10.10 -8.05 -2.71
C ASN A 36 -10.88 -6.78 -2.38
N ASP A 37 -12.01 -6.92 -1.69
CA ASP A 37 -12.89 -5.81 -1.33
C ASP A 37 -12.23 -4.93 -0.26
N GLU A 38 -11.62 -5.54 0.76
CA GLU A 38 -10.88 -4.79 1.81
C GLU A 38 -9.71 -3.99 1.22
N ARG A 39 -9.03 -4.54 0.21
CA ARG A 39 -7.98 -3.79 -0.51
C ARG A 39 -8.56 -2.67 -1.36
N GLN A 40 -9.74 -2.87 -1.95
CA GLN A 40 -10.43 -1.85 -2.72
C GLN A 40 -10.88 -0.70 -1.82
N ASP A 41 -11.43 -1.02 -0.65
CA ASP A 41 -11.84 -0.06 0.37
C ASP A 41 -10.65 0.73 0.91
N LEU A 42 -9.51 0.08 1.13
CA LEU A 42 -8.28 0.77 1.53
C LEU A 42 -7.78 1.74 0.45
N VAL A 43 -7.82 1.36 -0.82
CA VAL A 43 -7.47 2.26 -1.93
C VAL A 43 -8.43 3.46 -1.96
N ALA A 44 -9.74 3.23 -1.85
CA ALA A 44 -10.75 4.29 -1.84
C ALA A 44 -10.56 5.26 -0.64
N PHE A 45 -10.24 4.72 0.55
CA PHE A 45 -9.89 5.53 1.71
C PHE A 45 -8.67 6.41 1.42
N LEU A 46 -7.59 5.85 0.89
CA LEU A 46 -6.38 6.61 0.58
C LEU A 46 -6.62 7.68 -0.50
N GLU A 47 -7.44 7.40 -1.51
CA GLU A 47 -7.85 8.39 -2.51
C GLU A 47 -8.62 9.56 -1.89
N SER A 48 -9.47 9.29 -0.88
CA SER A 48 -10.22 10.33 -0.16
C SER A 48 -9.35 11.27 0.69
N LEU A 49 -8.09 10.92 0.92
CA LEU A 49 -7.12 11.80 1.57
C LEU A 49 -6.55 12.86 0.62
N THR A 50 -6.95 12.83 -0.65
CA THR A 50 -6.58 13.86 -1.63
C THR A 50 -7.51 15.06 -1.48
N GLY A 51 -6.95 16.24 -1.24
CA GLY A 51 -7.69 17.49 -1.11
C GLY A 51 -7.11 18.61 -1.96
N ASP A 52 -7.90 19.66 -2.18
CA ASP A 52 -7.45 20.86 -2.86
C ASP A 52 -6.48 21.67 -1.98
N ILE A 53 -5.51 22.30 -2.62
CA ILE A 53 -4.65 23.27 -1.94
C ILE A 53 -5.48 24.53 -1.68
N PRO A 54 -5.51 25.06 -0.45
CA PRO A 54 -6.19 26.33 -0.15
C PRO A 54 -5.70 27.45 -1.06
N LYS A 55 -6.61 28.33 -1.47
CA LYS A 55 -6.28 29.53 -2.27
C LYS A 55 -5.49 30.55 -1.48
#